data_AF-A0A2H0ARH4-F1
#
_entry.id   AF-A0A2H0ARH4-F1
#
_cell.length_a   1.000
_cell.length_b   1.000
_cell.length_c   1.000
_cell.angle_alpha   90.00
_cell.angle_beta   90.00
_cell.angle_gamma   90.00
#
_symmetry.space_group_name_H-M   'P 1'
#
loop_
_entity.id
_entity.type
_entity.pdbx_description
1 polymer ?
#
loop_
_entity_poly.entity_id
_entity_poly.type
_entity_poly.pdbx_seq_one_letter_code
_entity_poly.pdbx_strand_id
1 'polypeptide(L)' 'MSYFSEFYQIEVRENIAKEFTNFKGEVDDMMAGLHEIRVRLAEKEFDLKELEARKKESKRGKQNFA' A
#
# COMPACT_ATOMS: atom_id res chain seq x y z
N MET A 1 -11.75 4.72 12.66
CA MET A 1 -10.83 5.86 12.82
C MET A 1 -9.43 5.40 12.43
N SER A 2 -8.74 6.19 11.62
CA SER A 2 -7.31 6.01 11.32
C SER A 2 -6.48 6.26 12.58
N TYR A 3 -5.36 5.55 12.71
CA TYR A 3 -4.39 5.73 13.79
C TYR A 3 -3.23 6.56 13.26
N PHE A 4 -2.81 7.61 13.97
CA PHE A 4 -1.63 8.37 13.57
C PHE A 4 -0.40 7.77 14.25
N SER A 5 0.53 7.25 13.45
CA SER A 5 1.80 6.76 13.96
C SER A 5 2.71 7.94 14.28
N GLU A 6 3.04 8.13 15.56
CA GLU A 6 3.90 9.24 16.00
C GLU A 6 5.35 9.01 15.60
N PHE A 7 5.81 7.75 15.65
CA PHE A 7 7.18 7.38 15.30
C PHE A 7 7.52 7.69 13.84
N TYR A 8 6.63 7.29 12.90
CA TYR A 8 6.83 7.51 11.46
C TYR A 8 6.14 8.75 10.93
N GLN A 9 5.31 9.42 11.73
CA GLN A 9 4.51 10.60 11.36
C GLN A 9 3.60 10.34 10.15
N ILE A 10 2.92 9.19 10.16
CA ILE A 10 2.01 8.80 9.08
C ILE A 10 0.64 8.37 9.62
N GLU A 11 -0.37 8.55 8.80
CA GLU A 11 -1.70 8.01 9.06
C GLU A 11 -1.75 6.52 8.66
N VAL A 12 -2.07 5.66 9.61
CA VAL A 12 -2.21 4.21 9.47
C VAL A 12 -3.69 3.84 9.35
N ARG A 13 -4.00 2.97 8.39
CA ARG A 13 -5.38 2.51 8.17
C ARG A 13 -5.88 1.71 9.37
N GLU A 14 -7.18 1.81 9.63
CA GLU A 14 -7.82 1.20 10.81
C GLU A 14 -7.63 -0.32 10.90
N ASN A 15 -7.66 -1.03 9.77
CA ASN A 15 -7.44 -2.47 9.72
C ASN A 15 -6.04 -2.84 10.20
N ILE A 16 -5.03 -2.11 9.74
CA ILE A 16 -3.63 -2.31 10.13
C ILE A 16 -3.46 -1.96 11.61
N ALA A 17 -3.98 -0.82 12.07
CA ALA A 17 -3.90 -0.44 13.47
C ALA A 17 -4.53 -1.49 14.40
N LYS A 18 -5.67 -2.08 14.02
CA LYS A 18 -6.32 -3.16 14.77
C LYS A 18 -5.48 -4.43 14.88
N GLU A 19 -4.77 -4.81 13.81
CA GLU A 19 -3.87 -5.98 13.83
C GLU A 19 -2.73 -5.80 14.83
N PHE A 20 -2.27 -4.56 15.04
CA PHE A 20 -1.22 -4.21 15.98
C PHE A 20 -1.74 -3.70 17.33
N THR A 21 -3.04 -3.83 17.60
CA THR A 21 -3.64 -3.47 18.89
C THR A 21 -3.61 -4.66 19.84
N ASN A 22 -3.07 -4.46 21.04
CA ASN A 22 -3.03 -5.49 22.08
C ASN A 22 -4.37 -5.59 22.85
N PHE A 23 -4.48 -6.56 23.76
CA PHE A 23 -5.70 -6.79 24.56
C PHE A 23 -6.06 -5.61 25.49
N LYS A 24 -5.12 -4.71 25.77
CA LYS A 24 -5.34 -3.49 26.55
C LYS A 24 -5.83 -2.31 25.70
N GLY A 25 -5.90 -2.47 24.38
CA GLY A 25 -6.26 -1.41 23.45
C GLY A 25 -5.10 -0.51 23.04
N GLU A 26 -3.85 -0.87 23.34
CA GLU A 26 -2.67 -0.11 22.93
C GLU A 26 -2.18 -0.59 21.57
N VAL A 27 -1.92 0.35 20.66
CA VAL A 27 -1.36 0.08 19.34
C VAL A 27 0.16 0.07 19.43
N ASP A 28 0.81 -0.96 18.87
CA ASP A 28 2.25 -0.94 18.63
C ASP A 28 2.55 0.05 17.49
N ASP A 29 2.86 1.29 17.87
CA ASP A 29 3.08 2.42 16.96
C ASP A 29 4.11 2.11 15.86
N MET A 30 5.25 1.54 16.26
CA MET A 30 6.34 1.25 15.35
C MET A 30 5.94 0.16 14.35
N MET A 31 5.29 -0.91 14.82
CA MET A 31 4.88 -2.00 13.93
C MET A 31 3.73 -1.61 13.01
N ALA A 32 2.75 -0.85 13.51
CA ALA A 32 1.64 -0.35 12.72
C ALA A 32 2.11 0.60 11.61
N GLY A 33 2.99 1.55 11.94
CA GLY A 33 3.57 2.49 10.97
C GLY A 33 4.43 1.79 9.92
N LEU A 34 5.32 0.87 10.33
CA LEU A 34 6.15 0.11 9.40
C LEU A 34 5.31 -0.74 8.43
N HIS A 35 4.23 -1.34 8.92
CA HIS A 35 3.36 -2.16 8.09
C HIS A 35 2.63 -1.31 7.03
N GLU A 36 2.07 -0.15 7.40
CA GLU A 36 1.45 0.78 6.45
C GLU A 36 2.43 1.21 5.35
N ILE A 37 3.68 1.52 5.69
CA ILE A 37 4.72 1.89 4.71
C ILE A 37 4.92 0.75 3.71
N ARG A 38 5.03 -0.49 4.20
CA ARG A 38 5.22 -1.67 3.34
C ARG A 38 4.03 -1.90 2.42
N VAL A 39 2.81 -1.76 2.94
CA VAL A 39 1.58 -1.90 2.14
C VAL A 39 1.54 -0.86 1.02
N ARG A 40 1.82 0.42 1.33
CA ARG A 40 1.87 1.48 0.31
C ARG A 40 2.92 1.24 -0.77
N LEU A 41 4.09 0.74 -0.39
CA LEU A 41 5.14 0.39 -1.35
C LEU A 41 4.69 -0.76 -2.26
N ALA A 42 4.09 -1.80 -1.70
CA ALA A 42 3.57 -2.93 -2.46
C ALA A 42 2.44 -2.52 -3.42
N GLU A 43 1.51 -1.68 -2.98
CA GLU A 43 0.43 -1.12 -3.81
C GLU A 43 1.00 -0.31 -4.98
N LYS A 44 2.01 0.53 -4.72
CA LYS A 44 2.69 1.32 -5.76
C LYS A 44 3.44 0.45 -6.76
N GLU A 45 4.13 -0.59 -6.30
CA GLU A 45 4.80 -1.54 -7.19
C GLU A 45 3.82 -2.32 -8.05
N PHE A 46 2.66 -2.71 -7.49
CA PHE A 46 1.61 -3.41 -8.23
C PHE A 46 1.00 -2.52 -9.31
N ASP A 47 0.65 -1.28 -8.97
CA ASP A 47 0.10 -0.29 -9.91
C ASP A 47 1.08 -0.02 -11.07
N LEU A 48 2.37 0.14 -10.78
CA LEU A 48 3.40 0.30 -11.81
C LEU A 48 3.51 -0.91 -12.75
N LYS A 49 3.46 -2.13 -12.22
CA LYS A 49 3.50 -3.36 -13.04
C LYS A 49 2.25 -3.49 -13.90
N GLU A 50 1.07 -3.15 -13.39
CA GLU A 50 -0.17 -3.21 -14.14
C GLU A 50 -0.19 -2.16 -15.27
N LEU A 51 0.28 -0.95 -15.01
CA LEU A 51 0.45 0.10 -16.02
C LEU A 51 1.41 -0.31 -17.13
N GLU A 52 2.54 -0.96 -16.80
CA GLU A 52 3.46 -1.49 -17.80
C GLU A 52 2.85 -2.61 -18.65
N ALA A 53 2.08 -3.52 -18.04
CA ALA A 53 1.39 -4.59 -18.75
C ALA A 53 0.38 -4.02 -19.77
N ARG A 54 -0.48 -3.08 -19.34
CA ARG A 54 -1.45 -2.40 -20.21
C ARG A 54 -0.76 -1.64 -21.36
N LYS A 55 0.40 -1.01 -21.11
CA LYS A 55 1.16 -0.30 -22.15
C LYS A 55 1.74 -1.24 -23.22
N LYS A 56 2.12 -2.47 -22.86
CA LYS A 56 2.61 -3.48 -23.82
C LYS A 56 1.48 -4.02 -24.70
N GLU A 57 0.28 -4.23 -24.14
CA GLU A 57 -0.89 -4.67 -24.91
C GLU A 57 -1.35 -3.62 -25.93
N SER A 58 -1.36 -2.34 -25.54
CA SER A 58 -1.69 -1.23 -26.46
C SER A 58 -0.76 -1.12 -27.67
N LYS A 59 0.53 -1.46 -27.53
CA LYS A 59 1.49 -1.46 -28.65
C LYS A 59 1.31 -2.63 -29.61
N ARG A 60 0.81 -3.77 -29.14
CA ARG A 60 0.54 -4.95 -29.99
C ARG A 60 -0.68 -4.76 -30.90
N GLY A 61 -1.69 -4.00 -30.45
CA GLY A 61 -2.88 -3.70 -31.26
C GLY A 61 -2.64 -2.70 -32.42
N LYS A 62 -1.56 -1.91 -32.38
CA LYS A 62 -1.25 -0.92 -33.43
C LYS A 62 -0.40 -1.44 -34.59
N GLN A 63 0.15 -2.66 -34.49
CA GLN A 63 1.00 -3.23 -35.55
C GLN A 63 0.23 -4.07 -36.58
N ASN A 64 -1.06 -4.32 -36.39
CA ASN A 64 -1.88 -5.13 -37.30
C ASN A 64 -2.78 -4.29 -38.25
N PHE A 65 -2.56 -2.98 -38.36
CA PHE A 65 -3.31 -2.08 -39.25
C PHE A 65 -2.39 -1.13 -40.04
N ALA A 66 -1.29 -1.67 -40.58
CA ALA A 66 -0.49 -0.99 -41.60
C ALA A 66 -0.24 -1.94 -42.78
#